data_AF-A0A498JB18-F1
#
_entry.id   AF-A0A498JB18-F1
#
_cell.length_a   1.000
_cell.length_b   1.000
_cell.length_c   1.000
_cell.angle_alpha   90.00
_cell.angle_beta   90.00
_cell.angle_gamma   90.00
#
_symmetry.space_group_name_H-M   'P 1'
#
loop_
_entity.id
_entity.type
_entity.pdbx_description
1 polymer ?
#
loop_
_entity_poly.entity_id
_entity_poly.type
_entity_poly.pdbx_seq_one_letter_code
_entity_poly.pdbx_strand_id
1 'polypeptide(L)'
;MSKFEYPKLTRPDIVTILADAHIVAISDRDLVNPNPDFVADLYTRILVSLDFFHEEDFGQVEFSALEQLQNPDFHMDSARTMKLCNRIKGVVALVDCQRDLP
;
A
#
# COMPACT_ATOMS: atom_id res chain seq x y z
N MET A 1 9.38 -25.00 -16.71
CA MET A 1 9.26 -24.06 -15.57
C MET A 1 7.78 -23.71 -15.46
N SER A 2 7.11 -24.13 -14.38
CA SER A 2 5.73 -23.71 -14.14
C SER A 2 5.70 -22.20 -14.00
N LYS A 3 4.88 -21.49 -14.78
CA LYS A 3 4.60 -20.07 -14.51
C LYS A 3 3.91 -20.02 -13.15
N PHE A 4 4.51 -19.34 -12.18
CA PHE A 4 3.85 -19.06 -10.92
C PHE A 4 2.93 -17.87 -11.17
N GLU A 5 1.64 -18.15 -11.33
CA GLU A 5 0.64 -17.10 -11.47
C GLU A 5 0.00 -16.85 -10.10
N TYR A 6 -0.05 -15.57 -9.72
CA TYR A 6 -0.76 -15.17 -8.52
C TYR A 6 -2.27 -15.39 -8.70
N PRO A 7 -2.96 -16.02 -7.73
CA PRO A 7 -4.39 -16.24 -7.84
C PRO A 7 -5.12 -14.90 -7.90
N LYS A 8 -6.00 -14.75 -8.89
CA LYS A 8 -6.92 -13.62 -8.95
C LYS A 8 -8.08 -13.88 -7.99
N LEU A 9 -8.07 -13.16 -6.87
CA LEU A 9 -9.11 -13.25 -5.85
C LEU A 9 -10.35 -12.45 -6.27
N THR A 10 -11.54 -12.96 -5.93
CA THR A 10 -12.77 -12.18 -6.06
C THR A 10 -12.86 -11.15 -4.93
N ARG A 11 -13.69 -10.11 -5.08
CA ARG A 11 -13.92 -9.13 -3.99
C ARG A 11 -14.37 -9.80 -2.68
N PRO A 12 -15.33 -10.76 -2.68
CA PRO A 12 -15.68 -11.50 -1.48
C PRO A 12 -14.48 -12.18 -0.83
N ASP A 13 -13.63 -12.84 -1.63
CA ASP A 13 -12.44 -13.51 -1.10
C ASP A 13 -11.49 -12.52 -0.45
N ILE A 14 -11.25 -11.36 -1.08
CA ILE A 14 -10.42 -10.29 -0.52
C ILE A 14 -10.99 -9.81 0.82
N VAL A 15 -12.30 -9.55 0.88
CA VAL A 15 -12.97 -9.10 2.11
C VAL A 15 -12.83 -10.13 3.23
N THR A 16 -13.09 -11.39 2.94
CA THR A 16 -12.95 -12.49 3.92
C THR A 16 -11.51 -12.61 4.41
N ILE A 17 -10.52 -12.62 3.52
CA ILE A 17 -9.11 -12.74 3.89
C ILE A 17 -8.65 -11.56 4.76
N LEU A 18 -9.04 -10.33 4.41
CA LEU A 18 -8.68 -9.13 5.20
C LEU A 18 -9.30 -9.15 6.60
N ALA A 19 -10.53 -9.65 6.72
CA ALA A 19 -11.24 -9.79 7.99
C ALA A 19 -10.63 -10.90 8.85
N ASP A 20 -10.36 -12.07 8.27
CA ASP A 20 -9.77 -13.23 8.94
C ASP A 20 -8.35 -12.96 9.41
N ALA A 21 -7.59 -12.16 8.65
CA ALA A 21 -6.26 -11.68 9.02
C ALA A 21 -6.29 -10.52 10.03
N HIS A 22 -7.47 -10.08 10.47
CA HIS A 22 -7.67 -8.94 11.37
C HIS A 22 -7.02 -7.62 10.89
N ILE A 23 -6.92 -7.42 9.57
CA ILE A 23 -6.31 -6.22 8.97
C ILE A 23 -7.33 -5.08 8.96
N VAL A 24 -8.52 -5.35 8.42
CA VAL A 24 -9.59 -4.36 8.32
C VAL A 24 -10.95 -5.04 8.10
N ALA A 25 -12.01 -4.45 8.64
CA ALA A 25 -13.39 -4.85 8.36
C ALA A 25 -13.96 -3.94 7.26
N ILE A 26 -14.08 -4.47 6.04
CA ILE A 26 -14.64 -3.78 4.87
C ILE A 26 -15.71 -4.66 4.21
N SER A 27 -16.42 -4.11 3.23
CA SER A 27 -17.38 -4.83 2.40
C SER A 27 -16.96 -4.84 0.92
N ASP A 28 -17.58 -5.71 0.14
CA ASP A 28 -17.38 -5.75 -1.31
C ASP A 28 -17.63 -4.40 -1.99
N ARG A 29 -18.57 -3.61 -1.47
CA ARG A 29 -18.95 -2.31 -2.04
C ARG A 29 -17.81 -1.30 -1.95
N ASP A 30 -17.03 -1.37 -0.88
CA ASP A 30 -15.89 -0.47 -0.65
C ASP A 30 -14.78 -0.69 -1.71
N LEU A 31 -14.72 -1.89 -2.28
CA LEU A 31 -13.75 -2.28 -3.31
C LEU A 31 -14.20 -1.99 -4.76
N VAL A 32 -15.44 -1.55 -4.99
CA VAL A 32 -15.96 -1.32 -6.36
C VAL A 32 -15.44 -0.02 -6.95
N ASN A 33 -15.44 1.06 -6.18
CA ASN A 33 -14.96 2.37 -6.58
C ASN A 33 -14.33 3.09 -5.37
N PRO A 34 -13.18 2.60 -4.89
CA PRO A 34 -12.58 3.13 -3.69
C PRO A 34 -12.06 4.55 -3.92
N ASN A 35 -12.24 5.43 -2.94
CA ASN A 35 -11.61 6.74 -2.96
C ASN A 35 -10.11 6.64 -2.61
N PRO A 36 -9.28 7.61 -3.00
CA PRO A 36 -7.83 7.56 -2.76
C PRO A 36 -7.43 7.38 -1.29
N ASP A 37 -8.14 8.04 -0.37
CA ASP A 37 -7.84 7.96 1.07
C ASP A 37 -8.08 6.55 1.60
N PHE A 38 -9.18 5.91 1.19
CA PHE A 38 -9.48 4.51 1.51
C PHE A 38 -8.40 3.58 0.97
N VAL A 39 -7.96 3.78 -0.28
CA VAL A 39 -6.88 2.98 -0.88
C VAL A 39 -5.59 3.13 -0.06
N ALA A 40 -5.23 4.36 0.30
CA ALA A 40 -4.03 4.64 1.09
C ALA A 40 -4.08 3.99 2.48
N ASP A 41 -5.22 4.09 3.19
CA ASP A 41 -5.44 3.46 4.49
C ASP A 41 -5.36 1.93 4.39
N LEU A 42 -6.05 1.33 3.40
CA LEU A 42 -6.05 -0.11 3.19
C LEU A 42 -4.64 -0.66 2.96
N TYR A 43 -3.88 -0.06 2.03
CA TYR A 43 -2.50 -0.50 1.78
C TYR A 43 -1.58 -0.25 2.97
N THR A 44 -1.79 0.83 3.72
CA THR A 44 -1.03 1.08 4.95
C THR A 44 -1.24 -0.06 5.95
N ARG A 45 -2.48 -0.41 6.26
CA ARG A 45 -2.81 -1.50 7.19
C ARG A 45 -2.25 -2.84 6.74
N ILE A 46 -2.34 -3.15 5.44
CA ILE A 46 -1.77 -4.38 4.89
C ILE A 46 -0.25 -4.39 5.05
N LEU A 47 0.44 -3.29 4.77
CA LEU A 47 1.89 -3.26 4.89
C LEU A 47 2.36 -3.28 6.35
N VAL A 48 1.59 -2.68 7.26
CA VAL A 48 1.84 -2.75 8.71
C VAL A 48 1.66 -4.19 9.21
N SER A 49 0.58 -4.87 8.82
CA SER A 49 0.35 -6.26 9.27
C SER A 49 1.38 -7.26 8.72
N LEU A 50 2.06 -6.93 7.63
CA LEU A 50 3.13 -7.72 7.04
C LEU A 50 4.53 -7.29 7.51
N ASP A 51 4.65 -6.39 8.51
CA ASP A 51 5.91 -5.81 9.00
C ASP A 51 6.75 -5.12 7.92
N PHE A 52 6.13 -4.75 6.80
CA PHE A 52 6.78 -3.98 5.75
C PHE A 52 6.67 -2.48 6.00
N PHE A 53 5.86 -2.01 6.95
CA PHE A 53 5.70 -0.58 7.18
C PHE A 53 5.42 -0.31 8.64
N HIS A 54 6.14 0.65 9.23
CA HIS A 54 5.94 1.03 10.62
C HIS A 54 5.14 2.34 10.66
N GLU A 55 4.18 2.48 11.57
CA GLU A 55 3.40 3.72 11.69
C GLU A 55 4.26 4.92 12.08
N GLU A 56 5.39 4.69 12.75
CA GLU A 56 6.38 5.73 13.08
C GLU A 56 7.03 6.33 11.83
N ASP A 57 7.07 5.58 10.72
CA ASP A 57 7.57 6.06 9.43
C ASP A 57 6.60 7.03 8.73
N PHE A 58 5.36 7.15 9.22
CA PHE A 58 4.31 7.93 8.57
C PHE A 58 4.62 9.43 8.68
N GLY A 59 4.94 10.06 7.55
CA GLY A 59 5.23 11.49 7.48
C GLY A 59 6.66 11.89 7.87
N GLN A 60 7.52 10.93 8.20
CA GLN A 60 8.95 11.20 8.36
C GLN A 60 9.61 11.36 6.99
N VAL A 61 10.11 12.57 6.75
CA VAL A 61 11.00 12.91 5.63
C VAL A 61 12.41 12.97 6.19
N GLU A 62 13.37 12.42 5.46
CA GLU A 62 14.77 12.51 5.85
C GLU A 62 15.17 13.99 5.95
N PHE A 63 15.82 14.38 7.05
CA PHE A 63 16.15 15.80 7.31
C PHE A 63 16.92 16.43 6.15
N SER A 64 17.80 15.67 5.52
CA SER A 64 18.57 16.07 4.33
C SER A 64 17.70 16.43 3.11
N ALA A 65 16.52 15.82 2.98
CA ALA A 65 15.58 16.10 1.88
C ALA A 65 14.79 17.40 2.12
N LEU A 66 14.65 17.87 3.37
CA LEU A 66 13.96 19.13 3.69
C LEU A 66 14.69 20.33 3.10
N GLU A 67 16.02 20.29 3.03
CA GLU A 67 16.85 21.35 2.44
C GLU A 67 16.57 21.56 0.94
N GLN A 68 16.02 20.54 0.26
CA GLN A 68 15.72 20.57 -1.17
C GLN A 68 14.27 21.02 -1.47
N LEU A 69 13.41 21.09 -0.44
CA LEU A 69 12.00 21.43 -0.59
C LEU A 69 11.75 22.90 -0.27
N GLN A 70 11.29 23.66 -1.25
CA GLN A 70 10.74 24.98 -0.99
C GLN A 70 9.38 24.82 -0.29
N ASN A 71 9.31 25.23 0.98
CA ASN A 71 8.15 25.09 1.88
C ASN A 71 7.80 23.62 2.17
N PRO A 72 8.63 22.89 2.94
CA PRO A 72 8.48 21.46 3.18
C PRO A 72 7.10 21.06 3.74
N ASP A 73 6.47 21.94 4.53
CA ASP A 73 5.15 21.71 5.12
C ASP A 73 4.06 21.47 4.06
N PHE A 74 4.16 22.11 2.88
CA PHE A 74 3.20 21.90 1.78
C PHE A 74 3.38 20.58 1.03
N HIS A 75 4.47 19.85 1.30
CA HIS A 75 4.79 18.60 0.61
C HIS A 75 4.57 17.36 1.48
N MET A 76 4.11 17.51 2.72
CA MET A 76 3.95 16.40 3.66
C MET A 76 3.06 15.27 3.11
N ASP A 77 1.91 15.62 2.51
CA ASP A 77 0.99 14.63 1.93
C ASP A 77 1.59 13.93 0.71
N SER A 78 2.34 14.69 -0.11
CA SER A 78 3.04 14.16 -1.28
C SER A 78 4.15 13.19 -0.85
N ALA A 79 4.93 13.55 0.16
CA ALA A 79 5.99 12.71 0.70
C ALA A 79 5.42 11.41 1.30
N ARG A 80 4.34 11.50 2.08
CA ARG A 80 3.61 10.36 2.64
C ARG A 80 3.13 9.41 1.55
N THR A 81 2.46 9.95 0.53
CA THR A 81 1.95 9.17 -0.61
C THR A 81 3.09 8.49 -1.37
N MET A 82 4.17 9.23 -1.65
CA MET A 82 5.33 8.70 -2.36
C MET A 82 6.00 7.56 -1.58
N LYS A 83 6.13 7.71 -0.25
CA LYS A 83 6.70 6.68 0.64
C LYS A 83 5.87 5.40 0.59
N LEU A 84 4.54 5.52 0.70
CA LEU A 84 3.62 4.38 0.58
C LEU A 84 3.76 3.70 -0.79
N CYS A 85 3.72 4.45 -1.89
CA CYS A 85 3.87 3.91 -3.24
C CYS A 85 5.21 3.19 -3.44
N ASN A 86 6.31 3.77 -2.96
CA ASN A 86 7.63 3.14 -3.05
C ASN A 86 7.69 1.85 -2.25
N ARG A 87 7.03 1.79 -1.09
CA ARG A 87 6.99 0.57 -0.28
C ARG A 87 6.17 -0.53 -0.95
N ILE A 88 5.01 -0.20 -1.49
CA ILE A 88 4.18 -1.15 -2.28
C ILE A 88 5.02 -1.72 -3.43
N LYS A 89 5.71 -0.87 -4.21
CA LYS A 89 6.58 -1.32 -5.30
C LYS A 89 7.67 -2.28 -4.81
N GLY A 90 8.30 -1.99 -3.67
CA GLY A 90 9.30 -2.84 -3.05
C GLY A 90 8.74 -4.23 -2.70
N VAL A 91 7.58 -4.29 -2.03
CA VAL A 91 6.94 -5.56 -1.67
C VAL A 91 6.52 -6.35 -2.91
N VAL A 92 5.91 -5.69 -3.90
CA VAL A 92 5.52 -6.32 -5.17
C VAL A 92 6.72 -6.92 -5.91
N ALA A 93 7.87 -6.23 -5.87
CA ALA A 93 9.12 -6.74 -6.43
C ALA A 93 9.69 -7.92 -5.64
N LEU A 94 9.61 -7.91 -4.31
CA LEU A 94 10.07 -9.02 -3.45
C LEU A 94 9.31 -10.33 -3.71
N VAL A 95 8.03 -10.23 -4.05
CA VAL A 95 7.21 -11.41 -4.34
C VAL A 95 7.26 -11.80 -5.83
N ASP A 96 8.09 -11.17 -6.67
CA ASP A 96 8.15 -11.47 -8.11
C ASP A 96 6.75 -11.48 -8.77
N CYS A 97 5.85 -10.59 -8.35
CA CYS A 97 4.53 -10.47 -8.96
C CYS A 97 4.70 -9.91 -10.37
N GLN A 98 4.78 -10.82 -11.35
CA GLN A 98 4.95 -10.47 -12.75
C GLN A 98 3.75 -9.63 -13.20
N ARG A 99 4.02 -8.38 -13.60
CA ARG A 99 3.09 -7.64 -14.45
C ARG A 99 3.14 -8.30 -15.82
N ASP A 100 2.24 -9.25 -16.07
CA ASP A 100 1.81 -9.55 -17.43
C ASP A 100 1.07 -8.31 -17.95
N LEU A 101 1.82 -7.32 -18.41
CA LEU A 101 1.28 -6.20 -19.16
C LEU A 101 1.30 -6.61 -20.65
N PRO A 102 0.15 -6.60 -21.35
CA PRO A 102 0.11 -6.84 -22.79
C PRO A 102 0.82 -5.73 -23.58
#